data_AF-A0A9X3DGS5-F1
#
_entry.id   AF-A0A9X3DGS5-F1
#
_cell.length_a   1.000
_cell.length_b   1.000
_cell.length_c   1.000
_cell.angle_alpha   90.00
_cell.angle_beta   90.00
_cell.angle_gamma   90.00
#
_symmetry.space_group_name_H-M   'P 1'
#
loop_
_entity.id
_entity.type
_entity.pdbx_description
1 polymer ?
#
loop_
_entity_poly.entity_id
_entity_poly.type
_entity_poly.pdbx_seq_one_letter_code
_entity_poly.pdbx_strand_id
1 'polypeptide(L)'
;MDKLAKALVCSLSGTSLMTLSSAIMSATIGQEFREPAQLGKLIKRLAPFISKSFCKGAGWGAHFAMGTAFSSVYTDLWEKKKLRPDGKNSVLLGLVSGVVGSLIWKATFKVHPLSPLMNYRRFYLQRIPAHVVFAIGATIAYNLLKDQDKARMKAPKSGNTSITH
;
A
#
# COMPACT_ATOMS: atom_id res chain seq x y z
N MET A 1 9.19 17.67 0.00
CA MET A 1 9.11 16.85 1.24
C MET A 1 10.27 15.88 1.29
N ASP A 2 10.68 15.40 2.47
CA ASP A 2 11.64 14.31 2.54
C ASP A 2 11.05 12.99 2.02
N LYS A 3 11.91 12.03 1.71
CA LYS A 3 11.55 10.77 1.04
C LYS A 3 10.60 9.92 1.87
N LEU A 4 10.76 9.87 3.20
CA LEU A 4 9.91 9.05 4.07
C LEU A 4 8.49 9.60 4.07
N ALA A 5 8.34 10.92 4.18
CA ALA A 5 7.03 11.56 4.12
C ALA A 5 6.32 11.27 2.77
N LYS A 6 7.04 11.30 1.64
CA LYS A 6 6.49 10.89 0.34
C LYS A 6 6.04 9.43 0.34
N ALA A 7 6.85 8.52 0.89
CA ALA A 7 6.52 7.11 0.96
C ALA A 7 5.25 6.85 1.78
N LEU A 8 5.07 7.56 2.90
CA LEU A 8 3.87 7.46 3.74
C LEU A 8 2.61 7.92 2.99
N VAL A 9 2.64 9.07 2.31
CA VAL A 9 1.50 9.55 1.52
C VAL A 9 1.18 8.60 0.36
N CYS A 10 2.21 8.10 -0.33
CA CYS A 10 2.03 7.09 -1.39
C CYS A 10 1.44 5.80 -0.84
N SER A 11 1.87 5.35 0.34
CA SER A 11 1.29 4.18 1.01
C SER A 11 -0.17 4.40 1.37
N LEU A 12 -0.52 5.55 1.95
CA LEU A 12 -1.89 5.84 2.33
C LEU A 12 -2.82 5.80 1.10
N SER A 13 -2.42 6.46 0.01
CA SER A 13 -3.20 6.48 -1.23
C SER A 13 -3.30 5.10 -1.87
N GLY A 14 -2.16 4.44 -2.12
CA GLY A 14 -2.11 3.14 -2.77
C GLY A 14 -2.84 2.06 -1.96
N THR A 15 -2.58 1.96 -0.66
CA THR A 15 -3.19 0.95 0.22
C THR A 15 -4.70 1.14 0.31
N SER A 16 -5.18 2.40 0.38
CA SER A 16 -6.62 2.68 0.45
C SER A 16 -7.33 2.27 -0.85
N LEU A 17 -6.78 2.65 -2.01
CA LEU A 17 -7.36 2.31 -3.31
C LEU A 17 -7.35 0.80 -3.57
N MET A 18 -6.26 0.11 -3.23
CA MET A 18 -6.17 -1.35 -3.33
C MET A 18 -7.14 -2.06 -2.39
N THR A 19 -7.32 -1.54 -1.17
CA THR A 19 -8.25 -2.14 -0.20
C THR A 19 -9.68 -1.95 -0.65
N LEU A 20 -10.00 -0.78 -1.22
CA LEU A 20 -11.31 -0.52 -1.83
C LEU A 20 -11.57 -1.46 -3.01
N SER A 21 -10.61 -1.64 -3.93
CA SER A 21 -10.77 -2.56 -5.05
C SER A 21 -10.95 -4.00 -4.60
N SER A 22 -10.23 -4.41 -3.54
CA SER A 22 -10.39 -5.73 -2.93
C SER A 22 -11.73 -5.89 -2.22
N ALA A 23 -12.27 -4.83 -1.61
CA ALA A 23 -13.60 -4.84 -1.01
C ALA A 23 -14.70 -5.01 -2.08
N ILE A 24 -14.60 -4.28 -3.19
CA ILE A 24 -15.50 -4.42 -4.34
C ILE A 24 -15.44 -5.86 -4.87
N MET A 25 -14.23 -6.37 -5.12
CA MET A 25 -14.06 -7.75 -5.60
C MET A 25 -14.60 -8.79 -4.62
N SER A 26 -14.51 -8.53 -3.32
CA SER A 26 -15.05 -9.43 -2.30
C SER A 26 -16.56 -9.48 -2.36
N ALA A 27 -17.21 -8.33 -2.59
CA ALA A 27 -18.65 -8.25 -2.74
C ALA A 27 -19.15 -8.92 -4.03
N THR A 28 -18.39 -8.88 -5.12
CA THR A 28 -18.79 -9.47 -6.41
C THR A 28 -18.57 -10.98 -6.48
N ILE A 29 -17.47 -11.48 -5.92
CA ILE A 29 -17.10 -12.92 -6.01
C ILE A 29 -17.59 -13.73 -4.80
N GLY A 30 -17.98 -13.06 -3.71
CA GLY A 30 -18.40 -13.73 -2.47
C GLY A 30 -17.25 -14.36 -1.68
N GLN A 31 -16.02 -13.88 -1.89
CA GLN A 31 -14.83 -14.33 -1.17
C GLN A 31 -14.13 -13.13 -0.52
N GLU A 32 -13.72 -13.26 0.74
CA GLU A 32 -13.00 -12.19 1.44
C GLU A 32 -11.57 -12.03 0.91
N PHE A 33 -11.33 -11.01 0.10
CA PHE A 33 -10.01 -10.65 -0.43
C PHE A 33 -9.30 -9.56 0.37
N ARG A 34 -10.00 -8.83 1.27
CA ARG A 34 -9.39 -7.73 2.01
C ARG A 34 -8.28 -8.26 2.92
N GLU A 35 -7.06 -7.83 2.64
CA GLU A 35 -5.85 -8.16 3.39
C GLU A 35 -5.96 -7.86 4.90
N PRO A 36 -6.42 -6.67 5.34
CA PRO A 36 -6.46 -6.39 6.77
C PRO A 36 -7.43 -7.32 7.52
N ALA A 37 -8.50 -7.78 6.86
CA ALA A 37 -9.43 -8.75 7.44
C ALA A 37 -8.78 -10.14 7.56
N GLN A 38 -8.04 -10.58 6.54
CA GLN A 38 -7.33 -11.87 6.59
C GLN A 38 -6.18 -11.86 7.61
N LEU A 39 -5.42 -10.78 7.71
CA LEU A 39 -4.37 -10.62 8.72
C LEU A 39 -4.97 -10.66 10.13
N GLY A 40 -6.07 -9.93 10.36
CA GLY A 40 -6.76 -9.97 11.66
C GLY A 40 -7.29 -11.38 11.99
N LYS A 41 -7.77 -12.13 10.99
CA LYS A 41 -8.21 -13.52 11.17
C LYS A 41 -7.05 -14.46 11.54
N LEU A 42 -5.88 -14.30 10.92
CA LEU A 42 -4.67 -15.06 11.27
C LEU A 42 -4.27 -14.78 12.72
N ILE A 43 -4.16 -13.51 13.11
CA ILE A 43 -3.83 -13.10 14.49
C ILE A 43 -4.81 -13.70 15.49
N LYS A 44 -6.12 -13.60 15.21
CA LYS A 44 -7.16 -14.14 16.09
C LYS A 44 -7.08 -15.65 16.24
N ARG A 45 -6.65 -16.38 15.21
CA ARG A 45 -6.47 -17.84 15.28
C ARG A 45 -5.23 -18.23 16.07
N LEU A 46 -4.16 -17.47 15.96
CA LEU A 46 -2.94 -17.70 16.74
C LEU A 46 -3.14 -17.38 18.23
N ALA A 47 -3.87 -16.29 18.53
CA ALA A 47 -4.11 -15.80 19.88
C ALA A 47 -5.62 -15.63 20.14
N PRO A 48 -6.38 -16.71 20.38
CA PRO A 48 -7.84 -16.68 20.51
C PRO A 48 -8.34 -15.89 21.72
N PHE A 49 -7.49 -15.62 22.71
CA PHE A 49 -7.83 -14.81 23.89
C PHE A 49 -7.84 -13.29 23.60
N ILE A 50 -7.20 -12.83 22.51
CA ILE A 50 -7.15 -11.41 22.16
C ILE A 50 -8.49 -10.91 21.62
N SER A 51 -8.89 -9.68 21.95
CA SER A 51 -10.16 -9.11 21.48
C SER A 51 -10.22 -9.01 19.94
N LYS A 52 -11.43 -9.17 19.38
CA LYS A 52 -11.65 -9.07 17.92
C LYS A 52 -11.27 -7.68 17.39
N SER A 53 -11.56 -6.64 18.16
CA SER A 53 -11.23 -5.24 17.80
C SER A 53 -9.72 -5.03 17.69
N PHE A 54 -8.95 -5.56 18.63
CA PHE A 54 -7.49 -5.49 18.56
C PHE A 54 -6.96 -6.24 17.34
N CYS A 55 -7.43 -7.47 17.09
CA CYS A 55 -7.00 -8.24 15.92
C CYS A 55 -7.30 -7.50 14.59
N LYS A 56 -8.47 -6.84 14.51
CA LYS A 56 -8.84 -6.00 13.37
C LYS A 56 -7.87 -4.81 13.24
N GLY A 57 -7.59 -4.10 14.33
CA GLY A 57 -6.64 -2.99 14.35
C GLY A 57 -5.23 -3.42 13.94
N ALA A 58 -4.74 -4.53 14.48
CA ALA A 58 -3.43 -5.10 14.15
C ALA A 58 -3.36 -5.53 12.67
N GLY A 59 -4.44 -6.11 12.12
CA GLY A 59 -4.52 -6.44 10.70
C GLY A 59 -4.41 -5.21 9.79
N TRP A 60 -5.09 -4.11 10.15
CA TRP A 60 -4.94 -2.82 9.45
C TRP A 60 -3.55 -2.23 9.60
N GLY A 61 -2.99 -2.25 10.82
CA GLY A 61 -1.63 -1.77 11.08
C GLY A 61 -0.59 -2.50 10.24
N ALA A 62 -0.64 -3.83 10.22
CA ALA A 62 0.24 -4.67 9.40
C ALA A 62 0.07 -4.39 7.89
N HIS A 63 -1.16 -4.14 7.43
CA HIS A 63 -1.42 -3.83 6.02
C HIS A 63 -0.83 -2.48 5.58
N PHE A 64 -1.00 -1.42 6.38
CA PHE A 64 -0.38 -0.12 6.10
C PHE A 64 1.14 -0.15 6.27
N ALA A 65 1.67 -0.93 7.23
CA ALA A 65 3.11 -1.14 7.36
C ALA A 65 3.70 -1.80 6.11
N MET A 66 3.03 -2.83 5.57
CA MET A 66 3.46 -3.46 4.32
C MET A 66 3.31 -2.51 3.12
N GLY A 67 2.23 -1.74 3.05
CA GLY A 67 2.06 -0.69 2.05
C GLY A 67 3.21 0.32 2.07
N THR A 68 3.66 0.70 3.27
CA THR A 68 4.78 1.61 3.47
C THR A 68 6.09 0.99 3.02
N ALA A 69 6.30 -0.31 3.24
CA ALA A 69 7.47 -1.03 2.75
C ALA A 69 7.52 -1.01 1.21
N PHE A 70 6.42 -1.34 0.53
CA PHE A 70 6.35 -1.29 -0.94
C PHE A 70 6.53 0.14 -1.47
N SER A 71 5.83 1.14 -0.91
CA SER A 71 5.94 2.52 -1.38
C SER A 71 7.32 3.13 -1.11
N SER A 72 8.02 2.70 -0.06
CA SER A 72 9.40 3.11 0.21
C SER A 72 10.36 2.64 -0.89
N VAL A 73 10.15 1.43 -1.42
CA VAL A 73 10.92 0.95 -2.58
C VAL A 73 10.58 1.76 -3.83
N TYR A 74 9.30 2.04 -4.08
CA TYR A 74 8.90 2.80 -5.28
C TYR A 74 9.45 4.21 -5.27
N THR A 75 9.30 4.90 -4.14
CA THR A 75 9.86 6.24 -3.95
C THR A 75 11.38 6.25 -4.06
N ASP A 76 12.09 5.23 -3.55
CA ASP A 76 13.53 5.10 -3.77
C ASP A 76 13.90 5.00 -5.26
N LEU A 77 13.17 4.18 -6.01
CA LEU A 77 13.41 4.00 -7.45
C LEU A 77 13.14 5.30 -8.24
N TRP A 78 12.10 6.05 -7.86
CA TRP A 78 11.75 7.31 -8.52
C TRP A 78 12.71 8.46 -8.16
N GLU A 79 13.09 8.60 -6.88
CA GLU A 79 14.03 9.64 -6.43
C GLU A 79 15.43 9.42 -7.01
N LYS A 80 15.87 8.15 -7.10
CA LYS A 80 17.13 7.77 -7.76
C LYS A 80 17.05 7.77 -9.29
N LYS A 81 15.92 8.18 -9.87
CA LYS A 81 15.65 8.20 -11.33
C LYS A 81 15.88 6.85 -12.02
N LYS A 82 15.83 5.74 -11.28
CA LYS A 82 15.94 4.37 -11.82
C LYS A 82 14.69 3.98 -12.60
N LEU A 83 13.53 4.54 -12.22
CA LEU A 83 12.27 4.40 -12.93
C LEU A 83 11.56 5.75 -13.01
N ARG A 84 10.74 5.92 -14.05
CA ARG A 84 9.86 7.09 -14.17
C ARG A 84 8.51 6.81 -13.49
N PRO A 85 7.93 7.77 -12.75
CA PRO A 85 6.61 7.62 -12.15
C PRO A 85 5.49 7.83 -13.20
N ASP A 86 5.38 6.93 -14.17
CA ASP A 86 4.38 6.95 -15.23
C ASP A 86 3.49 5.69 -15.22
N GLY A 87 2.43 5.70 -16.02
CA GLY A 87 1.45 4.61 -16.05
C GLY A 87 2.04 3.26 -16.48
N LYS A 88 3.02 3.25 -17.39
CA LYS A 88 3.65 2.00 -17.84
C LYS A 88 4.46 1.37 -16.71
N ASN A 89 5.28 2.18 -16.02
CA ASN A 89 6.08 1.69 -14.92
C ASN A 89 5.24 1.38 -13.67
N SER A 90 4.11 2.06 -13.45
CA SER A 90 3.20 1.73 -12.35
C SER A 90 2.54 0.36 -12.54
N VAL A 91 2.12 0.01 -13.76
CA VAL A 91 1.63 -1.34 -14.08
C VAL A 91 2.73 -2.38 -13.86
N LEU A 92 3.95 -2.13 -14.35
CA LEU A 92 5.08 -3.05 -14.15
C LEU A 92 5.39 -3.27 -12.66
N LEU A 93 5.49 -2.19 -11.88
CA LEU A 93 5.70 -2.25 -10.43
C LEU A 93 4.56 -2.99 -9.73
N GLY A 94 3.32 -2.75 -10.15
CA GLY A 94 2.13 -3.44 -9.67
C GLY A 94 2.18 -4.95 -9.92
N LEU A 95 2.56 -5.38 -11.13
CA LEU A 95 2.70 -6.80 -11.46
C LEU A 95 3.79 -7.46 -10.61
N VAL A 96 4.98 -6.84 -10.53
CA VAL A 96 6.11 -7.37 -9.74
C VAL A 96 5.75 -7.44 -8.26
N SER A 97 5.22 -6.36 -7.68
CA SER A 97 4.81 -6.34 -6.27
C SER A 97 3.63 -7.26 -5.99
N GLY A 98 2.72 -7.48 -6.94
CA GLY A 98 1.62 -8.43 -6.83
C GLY A 98 2.11 -9.87 -6.75
N VAL A 99 3.13 -10.23 -7.55
CA VAL A 99 3.81 -11.53 -7.45
C VAL A 99 4.51 -11.65 -6.10
N VAL A 100 5.32 -10.65 -5.71
CA VAL A 100 6.01 -10.64 -4.40
C VAL A 100 5.02 -10.76 -3.25
N GLY A 101 3.93 -9.99 -3.26
CA GLY A 101 2.87 -10.04 -2.27
C GLY A 101 2.20 -11.41 -2.21
N SER A 102 1.98 -12.05 -3.37
CA SER A 102 1.45 -13.42 -3.42
C SER A 102 2.41 -14.45 -2.80
N LEU A 103 3.72 -14.29 -3.01
CA LEU A 103 4.74 -15.13 -2.37
C LEU A 103 4.80 -14.91 -0.85
N ILE A 104 4.71 -13.65 -0.39
CA ILE A 104 4.63 -13.32 1.03
C ILE A 104 3.43 -14.02 1.66
N TRP A 105 2.24 -13.91 1.06
CA TRP A 105 1.04 -14.58 1.58
C TRP A 105 1.15 -16.10 1.54
N LYS A 106 1.73 -16.67 0.48
CA LYS A 106 1.99 -18.12 0.41
C LYS A 106 2.91 -18.58 1.54
N ALA A 107 3.96 -17.81 1.85
CA ALA A 107 4.84 -18.09 2.98
C ALA A 107 4.10 -17.94 4.32
N THR A 108 3.33 -16.87 4.51
CA THR A 108 2.51 -16.63 5.71
C THR A 108 1.57 -17.79 5.98
N PHE A 109 0.81 -18.24 4.98
CA PHE A 109 -0.12 -19.36 5.14
C PHE A 109 0.59 -20.70 5.34
N LYS A 110 1.78 -20.90 4.77
CA LYS A 110 2.58 -22.12 4.97
C LYS A 110 3.15 -22.21 6.39
N VAL A 111 3.59 -21.09 6.96
CA VAL A 111 4.20 -21.03 8.30
C VAL A 111 3.15 -20.96 9.40
N HIS A 112 1.98 -20.39 9.11
CA HIS A 112 0.94 -20.21 10.12
C HIS A 112 0.27 -21.55 10.49
N PRO A 113 0.28 -21.96 11.77
CA PRO A 113 -0.19 -23.29 12.20
C PRO A 113 -1.69 -23.51 11.94
N LEU A 114 -2.47 -22.41 11.87
CA LEU A 114 -3.93 -22.43 11.71
C LEU A 114 -4.39 -21.62 10.49
N SER A 115 -3.85 -21.90 9.31
CA SER A 115 -4.19 -21.16 8.08
C SER A 115 -5.70 -21.22 7.74
N PRO A 116 -6.33 -20.12 7.29
CA PRO A 116 -7.75 -20.09 6.91
C PRO A 116 -8.08 -21.01 5.75
N LEU A 117 -9.19 -21.76 5.90
CA LEU A 117 -9.82 -22.45 4.78
C LEU A 117 -10.39 -21.38 3.83
N MET A 118 -9.85 -21.32 2.61
CA MET A 118 -10.30 -20.42 1.55
C MET A 118 -9.87 -20.97 0.19
N ASN A 119 -10.43 -20.41 -0.88
CA ASN A 119 -9.93 -20.65 -2.23
C ASN A 119 -8.64 -19.84 -2.46
N TYR A 120 -7.49 -20.45 -2.12
CA TYR A 120 -6.17 -19.84 -2.26
C TYR A 120 -5.85 -19.43 -3.71
N ARG A 121 -6.33 -20.17 -4.72
CA ARG A 121 -6.11 -19.83 -6.12
C ARG A 121 -6.72 -18.48 -6.46
N ARG A 122 -8.00 -18.27 -6.13
CA ARG A 122 -8.68 -16.98 -6.32
C ARG A 122 -8.00 -15.87 -5.51
N PHE A 123 -7.58 -16.18 -4.28
CA PHE A 123 -6.91 -15.22 -3.40
C PHE A 123 -5.57 -14.72 -3.96
N TYR A 124 -4.73 -15.61 -4.50
CA TYR A 124 -3.45 -15.22 -5.10
C TYR A 124 -3.65 -14.52 -6.45
N LEU A 125 -4.61 -14.97 -7.27
CA LEU A 125 -4.86 -14.34 -8.57
C LEU A 125 -5.39 -12.91 -8.44
N GLN A 126 -6.28 -12.64 -7.50
CA GLN A 126 -6.82 -11.28 -7.26
C GLN A 126 -5.74 -10.30 -6.76
N ARG A 127 -4.70 -10.80 -6.10
CA ARG A 127 -3.64 -9.98 -5.50
C ARG A 127 -2.82 -9.21 -6.54
N ILE A 128 -2.64 -9.79 -7.73
CA ILE A 128 -1.89 -9.16 -8.82
C ILE A 128 -2.59 -7.87 -9.29
N PRO A 129 -3.86 -7.88 -9.75
CA PRO A 129 -4.55 -6.65 -10.12
C PRO A 129 -4.76 -5.69 -8.95
N ALA A 130 -4.91 -6.19 -7.71
CA ALA A 130 -4.96 -5.34 -6.52
C ALA A 130 -3.66 -4.51 -6.36
N HIS A 131 -2.50 -5.13 -6.54
CA HIS A 131 -1.21 -4.44 -6.50
C HIS A 131 -0.96 -3.50 -7.68
N VAL A 132 -1.57 -3.76 -8.84
CA VAL A 132 -1.60 -2.77 -9.94
C VAL A 132 -2.37 -1.52 -9.53
N VAL A 133 -3.54 -1.67 -8.90
CA VAL A 133 -4.31 -0.53 -8.33
C VAL A 133 -3.49 0.20 -7.27
N PHE A 134 -2.81 -0.52 -6.37
CA PHE A 134 -1.89 0.07 -5.39
C PHE A 134 -0.82 0.93 -6.06
N ALA A 135 -0.13 0.39 -7.07
CA ALA A 135 0.98 1.06 -7.73
C ALA A 135 0.53 2.30 -8.52
N ILE A 136 -0.63 2.23 -9.17
CA ILE A 136 -1.25 3.39 -9.83
C ILE A 136 -1.56 4.48 -8.79
N GLY A 137 -2.23 4.14 -7.69
CA GLY A 137 -2.55 5.07 -6.61
C GLY A 137 -1.31 5.75 -6.02
N ALA A 138 -0.28 4.95 -5.69
CA ALA A 138 1.00 5.46 -5.21
C ALA A 138 1.69 6.39 -6.23
N THR A 139 1.63 6.06 -7.52
CA THR A 139 2.24 6.88 -8.59
C THR A 139 1.53 8.22 -8.75
N ILE A 140 0.19 8.23 -8.69
CA ILE A 140 -0.60 9.47 -8.72
C ILE A 140 -0.23 10.36 -7.53
N ALA A 141 -0.23 9.81 -6.32
CA ALA A 141 0.15 10.54 -5.11
C ALA A 141 1.56 11.12 -5.22
N TYR A 142 2.53 10.33 -5.68
CA TYR A 142 3.91 10.79 -5.86
C TYR A 142 4.02 11.96 -6.85
N ASN A 143 3.32 11.89 -7.98
CA ASN A 143 3.34 12.96 -8.98
C ASN A 143 2.71 14.25 -8.45
N LEU A 144 1.61 14.17 -7.71
CA LEU A 144 1.01 15.34 -7.06
C LEU A 144 1.98 16.01 -6.08
N LEU A 145 2.67 15.23 -5.24
CA LEU A 145 3.67 15.75 -4.31
C LEU A 145 4.87 16.38 -5.03
N LYS A 146 5.34 15.73 -6.11
CA LYS A 146 6.44 16.24 -6.94
C LYS A 146 6.09 17.58 -7.57
N ASP A 147 4.86 17.76 -8.03
CA ASP A 147 4.43 19.01 -8.64
C ASP A 147 4.20 20.12 -7.59
N GLN A 148 3.73 19.77 -6.39
CA GLN A 148 3.71 20.69 -5.24
C GLN A 148 5.11 21.15 -4.84
N ASP A 149 6.09 20.24 -4.75
CA ASP A 149 7.48 20.58 -4.43
C ASP A 149 8.06 21.55 -5.48
N LYS A 150 7.80 21.33 -6.77
CA LYS A 150 8.22 22.25 -7.85
C LYS A 150 7.54 23.62 -7.73
N ALA A 151 6.23 23.67 -7.46
CA ALA A 151 5.50 24.92 -7.31
C ALA A 151 6.06 25.74 -6.13
N ARG A 152 6.36 25.09 -5.00
CA ARG A 152 6.97 25.73 -3.83
C ARG A 152 8.36 26.30 -4.11
N MET A 153 9.17 25.64 -4.94
CA MET A 153 10.48 26.15 -5.35
C MET A 153 10.41 27.34 -6.30
N LYS A 154 9.31 27.48 -7.06
CA LYS A 154 9.10 28.59 -8.01
C LYS A 154 8.44 29.82 -7.38
N ALA A 155 7.79 29.67 -6.21
CA ALA A 155 7.17 30.79 -5.53
C ALA A 155 8.25 31.77 -5.02
N PRO A 156 8.11 33.09 -5.23
CA PRO A 156 9.00 34.06 -4.61
C PRO A 156 8.94 33.88 -3.09
N LYS A 157 10.09 33.83 -2.42
CA LYS A 157 10.13 33.90 -0.96
C LYS A 157 9.48 35.23 -0.59
N SER A 158 8.27 35.21 -0.04
CA SER A 158 7.62 36.43 0.46
C SER A 158 8.60 37.05 1.46
N GLY A 159 9.14 38.21 1.08
CA GLY A 159 10.16 38.91 1.82
C GLY A 159 9.70 39.14 3.24
N ASN A 160 10.63 38.90 4.15
CA ASN A 160 10.62 39.38 5.52
C ASN A 160 10.27 40.88 5.51
N THR A 161 9.02 41.25 5.79
CA THR A 161 8.71 42.63 6.19
C THR A 161 9.29 42.80 7.59
N SER A 162 10.57 43.16 7.64
CA SER A 162 11.12 43.85 8.79
C SER A 162 10.28 45.11 8.98
N ILE A 163 9.36 45.08 9.94
CA ILE A 163 8.75 46.28 10.48
C ILE A 163 9.85 46.92 11.33
N THR A 164 10.64 47.78 10.70
CA THR A 164 11.41 48.80 11.38
C THR A 164 10.51 50.02 11.56
N HIS A 165 10.47 50.48 12.82
CA HIS A 165 9.86 51.69 13.39
C HIS A 165 8.43 51.54 13.91
#